data_AF-A0A3N5MX35-F1
#
_entry.id   AF-A0A3N5MX35-F1
#
_cell.length_a   1.000
_cell.length_b   1.000
_cell.length_c   1.000
_cell.angle_alpha   90.00
_cell.angle_beta   90.00
_cell.angle_gamma   90.00
#
_symmetry.space_group_name_H-M   'P 1'
#
loop_
_entity.id
_entity.type
_entity.pdbx_description
1 polymer ?
#
loop_
_entity_poly.entity_id
_entity_poly.type
_entity_poly.pdbx_seq_one_letter_code
_entity_poly.pdbx_strand_id
1 'polypeptide(L)'
;MSRHRHSLAKRAVRPPGTVPVNGEPSDLPVRITVIDYDAAHFEEKIVDKISECFPFRDTETVTWINIDGLGNLKLIEDLGKCFTIHPLIIEDIFN
;
A
#
# COMPACT_ATOMS: atom_id res chain seq x y z
N MET A 1 -21.37 19.89 -40.57
CA MET A 1 -20.23 20.12 -39.65
C MET A 1 -20.63 19.64 -38.26
N SER A 2 -20.41 18.36 -37.95
CA SER A 2 -20.82 17.76 -36.68
C SER A 2 -19.68 17.86 -35.67
N ARG A 3 -19.86 18.64 -34.60
CA ARG A 3 -18.86 18.77 -33.52
C ARG A 3 -18.99 17.58 -32.57
N HIS A 4 -18.07 16.64 -32.67
CA HIS A 4 -17.89 15.60 -31.66
C HIS A 4 -17.51 16.25 -30.32
N ARG A 5 -18.40 16.21 -29.33
CA ARG A 5 -18.07 16.55 -27.94
C ARG A 5 -17.32 15.36 -27.37
N HIS A 6 -16.00 15.49 -27.23
CA HIS A 6 -15.24 14.61 -26.35
C HIS A 6 -15.83 14.76 -24.94
N SER A 7 -16.49 13.71 -24.46
CA SER A 7 -16.86 13.61 -23.05
C SER A 7 -15.56 13.52 -22.26
N LEU A 8 -15.19 14.61 -21.59
CA LEU A 8 -14.14 14.58 -20.58
C LEU A 8 -14.63 13.63 -19.49
N ALA A 9 -14.03 12.45 -19.41
CA ALA A 9 -14.23 11.55 -18.28
C ALA A 9 -14.00 12.37 -17.02
N LYS A 10 -15.09 12.59 -16.27
CA LYS A 10 -15.11 13.42 -15.08
C LYS A 10 -14.30 12.66 -14.02
N ARG A 11 -12.97 12.85 -13.99
CA ARG A 11 -12.14 12.44 -12.85
C ARG A 11 -12.79 13.11 -11.64
N ALA A 12 -13.48 12.30 -10.83
CA ALA A 12 -14.19 12.80 -9.67
C ALA A 12 -13.16 13.46 -8.76
N VAL A 13 -13.26 14.77 -8.58
CA VAL A 13 -12.41 15.50 -7.64
C VAL A 13 -12.80 14.99 -6.26
N ARG A 14 -11.90 14.24 -5.62
CA ARG A 14 -12.06 13.76 -4.24
C ARG A 14 -11.40 14.78 -3.29
N PRO A 15 -11.91 14.93 -2.06
CA PRO A 15 -11.19 15.67 -1.03
C PRO A 15 -9.79 15.07 -0.84
N PRO A 16 -8.75 15.89 -0.65
CA PRO A 16 -7.41 15.39 -0.38
C PRO A 16 -7.40 14.52 0.89
N GLY A 17 -6.71 13.38 0.83
CA GLY A 17 -6.70 12.37 1.89
C GLY A 17 -7.85 11.37 1.79
N THR A 18 -8.58 11.37 0.66
CA THR A 18 -9.62 10.37 0.41
C THR A 18 -8.97 9.17 -0.24
N VAL A 19 -8.96 8.06 0.48
CA VAL A 19 -8.43 6.81 -0.04
C VAL A 19 -9.24 6.40 -1.28
N PRO A 20 -8.58 6.12 -2.41
CA PRO A 20 -9.29 5.93 -3.65
C PRO A 20 -10.07 4.60 -3.64
N VAL A 21 -11.39 4.69 -3.80
CA VAL A 21 -12.22 3.55 -4.23
C VAL A 21 -11.89 3.33 -5.71
N ASN A 22 -10.81 2.61 -6.02
CA ASN A 22 -10.43 2.27 -7.38
C ASN A 22 -10.73 0.78 -7.64
N GLY A 23 -11.54 0.55 -8.67
CA GLY A 23 -11.47 -0.62 -9.57
C GLY A 23 -11.90 -1.97 -8.99
N GLU A 24 -12.29 -2.87 -9.88
CA GLU A 24 -12.47 -4.29 -9.55
C GLU A 24 -11.23 -4.79 -8.80
N PRO A 25 -11.38 -5.52 -7.68
CA PRO A 25 -10.24 -6.06 -6.96
C PRO A 25 -9.38 -6.81 -7.97
N SER A 26 -8.10 -6.45 -8.08
CA SER A 26 -7.16 -7.32 -8.79
C SER A 26 -7.19 -8.65 -8.04
N ASP A 27 -7.69 -9.71 -8.68
CA ASP A 27 -7.74 -11.08 -8.11
C ASP A 27 -6.34 -11.65 -7.79
N LEU A 28 -5.28 -10.87 -8.00
CA LEU A 28 -3.94 -11.20 -7.61
C LEU A 28 -3.82 -11.18 -6.08
N PRO A 29 -3.39 -12.29 -5.46
CA PRO A 29 -3.20 -12.34 -4.01
C PRO A 29 -2.16 -11.33 -3.59
N VAL A 30 -2.44 -10.61 -2.50
CA VAL A 30 -1.44 -9.75 -1.86
C VAL A 30 -0.43 -10.63 -1.16
N ARG A 31 0.85 -10.44 -1.46
CA ARG A 31 1.95 -11.15 -0.80
C ARG A 31 2.82 -10.14 -0.06
N ILE A 32 3.08 -10.40 1.21
CA ILE A 32 3.96 -9.59 2.04
C ILE A 32 5.23 -10.40 2.32
N THR A 33 6.38 -9.87 1.96
CA THR A 33 7.69 -10.43 2.31
C THR A 33 8.39 -9.47 3.26
N VAL A 34 8.87 -9.99 4.38
CA VAL A 34 9.66 -9.25 5.36
C VAL A 34 11.09 -9.78 5.30
N ILE A 35 12.04 -8.89 5.08
CA ILE A 35 13.47 -9.17 5.12
C ILE A 35 14.07 -8.34 6.25
N ASP A 36 14.55 -8.98 7.30
CA ASP A 36 15.17 -8.33 8.45
C ASP A 36 16.65 -8.69 8.52
N TYR A 37 17.53 -7.71 8.66
CA TYR A 37 18.97 -7.97 8.61
C TYR A 37 19.82 -6.94 9.34
N ASP A 38 21.01 -7.38 9.75
CA ASP A 38 22.10 -6.55 10.24
C ASP A 38 23.46 -7.15 9.80
N ALA A 39 24.55 -6.77 10.48
CA ALA A 39 25.90 -7.26 10.16
C ALA A 39 26.12 -8.76 10.47
N ALA A 40 25.30 -9.35 11.33
CA ALA A 40 25.44 -10.71 11.85
C ALA A 40 24.22 -11.61 11.59
N HIS A 41 23.07 -11.03 11.23
CA HIS A 41 21.79 -11.70 11.09
C HIS A 41 21.11 -11.35 9.76
N PHE A 42 20.39 -12.33 9.22
CA PHE A 42 19.52 -12.19 8.05
C PHE A 42 18.36 -13.17 8.18
N GLU A 43 17.13 -12.66 8.12
CA GLU A 43 15.89 -13.42 8.09
C GLU A 43 15.01 -12.94 6.94
N GLU A 44 14.47 -13.87 6.17
CA GLU A 44 13.44 -13.59 5.16
C GLU A 44 12.22 -14.46 5.46
N LYS A 45 11.04 -13.85 5.48
CA LYS A 45 9.78 -14.55 5.68
C LYS A 45 8.65 -13.96 4.86
N ILE A 46 7.74 -14.84 4.43
CA ILE A 46 6.47 -14.46 3.84
C ILE A 46 5.43 -14.47 4.96
N VAL A 47 4.68 -13.39 5.10
CA VAL A 47 3.64 -13.25 6.13
C VAL A 47 2.27 -13.07 5.50
N ASP A 48 1.26 -13.66 6.13
CA ASP A 48 -0.13 -13.56 5.67
C ASP A 48 -0.80 -12.28 6.20
N LYS A 49 -0.35 -11.78 7.36
CA LYS A 49 -0.93 -10.61 8.02
C LYS A 49 0.08 -9.51 8.20
N ILE A 50 -0.35 -8.29 7.88
CA ILE A 50 0.47 -7.08 8.05
C ILE A 50 0.84 -6.83 9.52
N SER A 51 0.04 -7.31 10.47
CA SER A 51 0.31 -7.21 11.90
C SER A 51 1.60 -7.93 12.32
N GLU A 52 2.02 -8.94 11.56
CA GLU A 52 3.28 -9.66 11.81
C GLU A 52 4.51 -8.80 11.48
N CYS A 53 4.33 -7.70 10.75
CA CYS A 53 5.39 -6.73 10.47
C CYS A 53 5.56 -5.70 11.61
N PHE A 54 4.58 -5.53 12.48
CA PHE A 54 4.58 -4.47 13.50
C PHE A 54 5.74 -4.58 14.51
N PRO A 55 6.15 -5.78 14.98
CA PRO A 55 7.27 -5.91 15.90
C PRO A 55 8.59 -5.37 15.33
N PHE A 56 8.77 -5.40 14.00
CA PHE A 56 9.98 -4.93 13.33
C PHE A 56 10.11 -3.40 13.26
N ARG A 57 9.05 -2.66 13.59
CA ARG A 57 9.14 -1.20 13.63
C ARG A 57 10.09 -0.71 14.71
N ASP A 58 10.17 -1.45 15.81
CA ASP A 58 10.87 -1.03 17.03
C ASP A 58 12.19 -1.82 17.23
N THR A 59 12.66 -2.56 16.21
CA THR A 59 13.95 -3.26 16.24
C THR A 59 15.10 -2.34 15.86
N GLU A 60 16.32 -2.67 16.30
CA GLU A 60 17.55 -1.95 15.91
C GLU A 60 18.10 -2.41 14.55
N THR A 61 17.52 -3.47 13.97
CA THR A 61 17.88 -4.04 12.67
C THR A 61 17.27 -3.26 11.51
N VAL A 62 17.79 -3.49 10.30
CA VAL A 62 17.17 -2.94 9.09
C VAL A 62 16.11 -3.92 8.60
N THR A 63 14.85 -3.48 8.55
CA THR A 63 13.74 -4.26 8.02
C THR A 63 13.25 -3.71 6.69
N TRP A 64 13.23 -4.55 5.66
CA TRP A 64 12.58 -4.28 4.38
C TRP A 64 11.26 -5.05 4.29
N ILE A 65 10.15 -4.32 4.17
CA ILE A 65 8.82 -4.88 3.97
C ILE A 65 8.46 -4.69 2.50
N ASN A 66 8.39 -5.78 1.74
CA ASN A 66 7.93 -5.81 0.36
C ASN A 66 6.46 -6.23 0.30
N ILE A 67 5.63 -5.47 -0.41
CA ILE A 67 4.20 -5.75 -0.59
C ILE A 67 3.92 -5.88 -2.08
N ASP A 68 3.70 -7.10 -2.53
CA ASP A 68 3.31 -7.41 -3.90
C ASP A 68 1.79 -7.42 -4.00
N GLY A 69 1.25 -6.68 -4.96
CA GLY A 69 -0.20 -6.57 -5.18
C GLY A 69 -0.85 -5.59 -4.22
N LEU A 70 -1.27 -4.43 -4.75
CA LEU A 70 -1.98 -3.40 -3.99
C LEU A 70 -3.52 -3.62 -4.00
N GLY A 71 -3.99 -4.84 -4.28
CA GLY A 71 -5.42 -5.14 -4.38
C GLY A 71 -6.19 -5.01 -3.05
N ASN A 72 -5.50 -4.97 -1.91
CA ASN A 72 -6.10 -4.87 -0.58
C ASN A 72 -5.80 -3.52 0.07
N LEU A 73 -6.67 -2.54 -0.18
CA LEU A 73 -6.57 -1.19 0.36
C LEU A 73 -6.45 -1.14 1.89
N LYS A 74 -7.23 -1.99 2.58
CA LYS A 74 -7.26 -2.05 4.03
C LYS A 74 -5.91 -2.43 4.63
N LEU A 75 -5.16 -3.31 3.95
CA LEU A 75 -3.83 -3.72 4.36
C LEU A 75 -2.85 -2.54 4.37
N ILE A 76 -2.87 -1.73 3.32
CA ILE A 76 -2.00 -0.54 3.22
C ILE A 76 -2.42 0.55 4.20
N GLU A 77 -3.72 0.74 4.44
CA GLU A 77 -4.19 1.66 5.49
C GLU A 77 -3.75 1.23 6.89
N ASP A 78 -3.85 -0.06 7.22
CA ASP A 78 -3.45 -0.59 8.52
C ASP A 78 -1.93 -0.50 8.72
N LEU A 79 -1.14 -0.72 7.66
CA LEU A 79 0.29 -0.42 7.65
C LEU A 79 0.54 1.08 7.87
N GLY A 80 -0.16 1.94 7.13
CA GLY A 80 -0.02 3.38 7.26
C GLY A 80 -0.30 3.89 8.67
N LYS A 81 -1.31 3.35 9.34
CA LYS A 81 -1.60 3.67 10.76
C LYS A 81 -0.48 3.22 11.70
N CYS A 82 0.07 2.02 11.50
CA CYS A 82 1.13 1.49 12.36
C CYS A 82 2.44 2.29 12.24
N PHE A 83 2.80 2.69 11.02
CA PHE A 83 4.01 3.44 10.73
C PHE A 83 3.79 4.96 10.70
N THR A 84 2.60 5.44 11.10
CA THR A 84 2.24 6.87 11.12
C THR A 84 2.43 7.55 9.75
N ILE A 85 2.16 6.82 8.67
CA ILE A 85 2.19 7.35 7.31
C ILE A 85 0.95 8.21 7.08
N HIS A 86 1.16 9.44 6.62
CA HIS A 86 0.08 10.38 6.39
C HIS A 86 -0.86 9.86 5.28
N PRO A 87 -2.20 9.98 5.43
CA PRO A 87 -3.17 9.47 4.44
C PRO A 87 -2.96 9.95 3.00
N LEU A 88 -2.41 11.15 2.81
CA LEU A 88 -2.04 11.68 1.48
C LEU A 88 -0.97 10.84 0.78
N ILE A 89 0.00 10.31 1.53
CA ILE A 89 1.04 9.45 0.98
C ILE A 89 0.42 8.11 0.56
N ILE A 90 -0.52 7.60 1.36
CA ILE A 90 -1.28 6.39 1.01
C ILE A 90 -2.07 6.62 -0.28
N GLU A 91 -2.79 7.75 -0.40
CA GLU A 91 -3.49 8.13 -1.62
C GLU A 91 -2.55 8.17 -2.84
N ASP A 92 -1.36 8.78 -2.70
CA ASP A 92 -0.35 8.85 -3.76
C ASP A 92 0.19 7.47 -4.18
N ILE A 93 0.26 6.49 -3.28
CA ILE A 93 0.67 5.11 -3.60
C ILE A 93 -0.36 4.40 -4.51
N PHE A 94 -1.64 4.77 -4.43
CA PHE A 94 -2.73 4.13 -5.17
C PHE A 94 -3.14 4.84 -6.47
N ASN A 95 -2.64 6.04 -6.74
CA ASN A 95 -2.94 6.84 -7.93
C ASN A 95 -2.09 6.44 -9.15
#